data_AF-A0A930RG29-F1
#
_entry.id   AF-A0A930RG29-F1
#
_cell.length_a   1.000
_cell.length_b   1.000
_cell.length_c   1.000
_cell.angle_alpha   90.00
_cell.angle_beta   90.00
_cell.angle_gamma   90.00
#
_symmetry.space_group_name_H-M   'P 1'
#
loop_
_entity.id
_entity.type
_entity.pdbx_description
1 polymer ?
#
loop_
_entity_poly.entity_id
_entity_poly.type
_entity_poly.pdbx_seq_one_letter_code
_entity_poly.pdbx_strand_id
1 'polypeptide(L)'
;MSNKTKHKQAAAGPISTQIIVQPVVRTVHDVAAWRSALRMADNGNRTKLYDLYSDILLDGVLTDAIDKRIDAVKDADLSFTIDNKDVDVMYDLMDTVEFEELIGEIMMAKFWGISVDEFDFDEDRTFRFTSINRKHIRPK
;
A
#
# COMPACT_ATOMS: atom_id res chain seq x y z
N MET A 1 -55.83 19.33 16.03
CA MET A 1 -54.90 18.48 16.81
C MET A 1 -53.79 18.03 15.87
N SER A 2 -52.60 18.62 15.96
CA SER A 2 -51.49 18.40 15.02
C SER A 2 -50.48 17.43 15.64
N ASN A 3 -50.32 16.26 15.03
CA ASN A 3 -49.48 15.17 15.54
C ASN A 3 -48.04 15.38 15.05
N LYS A 4 -47.15 15.84 15.93
CA LYS A 4 -45.72 16.00 15.62
C LYS A 4 -45.03 14.64 15.74
N THR A 5 -44.66 14.06 14.60
CA THR A 5 -43.80 12.88 14.50
C THR A 5 -42.42 13.20 15.09
N LYS A 6 -42.08 12.61 16.24
CA LYS A 6 -40.74 12.72 16.85
C LYS A 6 -39.78 11.82 16.08
N HIS A 7 -38.88 12.41 15.28
CA HIS A 7 -37.72 11.69 14.77
C HIS A 7 -36.78 11.36 15.94
N LYS A 8 -36.63 10.06 16.22
CA LYS A 8 -35.71 9.52 17.22
C LYS A 8 -34.30 9.63 16.64
N GLN A 9 -33.49 10.58 17.12
CA GLN A 9 -32.06 10.63 16.79
C GLN A 9 -31.42 9.33 17.27
N ALA A 10 -30.83 8.58 16.34
CA ALA A 10 -30.00 7.43 16.66
C ALA A 10 -28.81 7.92 17.50
N ALA A 11 -28.57 7.27 18.64
CA ALA A 11 -27.45 7.59 19.50
C ALA A 11 -26.15 7.42 18.70
N ALA A 12 -25.43 8.52 18.48
CA ALA A 12 -24.08 8.49 17.96
C ALA A 12 -23.23 7.64 18.94
N GLY A 13 -22.73 6.51 18.47
CA GLY A 13 -21.76 5.72 19.22
C GLY A 13 -20.54 6.60 19.57
N PRO A 14 -19.76 6.26 20.60
CA PRO A 14 -18.64 7.07 21.03
C PRO A 14 -17.64 7.22 19.87
N ILE A 15 -17.56 8.43 19.32
CA ILE A 15 -16.54 8.79 18.34
C ILE A 15 -15.25 8.97 19.14
N SER A 16 -14.39 7.96 19.12
CA SER A 16 -13.03 8.10 19.64
C SER A 16 -12.23 8.99 18.69
N THR A 17 -12.10 10.28 19.03
CA THR A 17 -11.37 11.29 18.24
C THR A 17 -9.86 11.31 18.53
N GLN A 18 -9.36 10.40 19.37
CA GLN A 18 -7.94 10.35 19.70
C GLN A 18 -7.20 9.39 18.74
N ILE A 19 -6.42 9.97 17.83
CA ILE A 19 -5.43 9.22 17.05
C ILE A 19 -4.20 9.04 17.93
N ILE A 20 -3.99 7.82 18.43
CA ILE A 20 -2.77 7.47 19.16
C ILE A 20 -1.78 6.89 18.15
N VAL A 21 -0.73 7.65 17.83
CA VAL A 21 0.37 7.17 16.99
C VAL A 21 1.25 6.25 17.85
N GLN A 22 1.28 4.97 17.52
CA GLN A 22 2.15 4.00 18.18
C GLN A 22 3.45 3.79 17.38
N PRO A 23 4.61 3.76 18.04
CA PRO A 23 5.87 3.42 17.36
C PRO A 23 5.88 1.94 16.96
N VAL A 24 6.65 1.61 15.93
CA VAL A 24 6.91 0.21 15.56
C VAL A 24 7.67 -0.46 16.70
N VAL A 25 7.09 -1.52 17.26
CA VAL A 25 7.69 -2.29 18.36
C VAL A 25 8.77 -3.20 17.78
N ARG A 26 10.04 -2.88 18.04
CA ARG A 26 11.19 -3.72 17.65
C ARG A 26 11.55 -4.63 18.81
N THR A 27 11.28 -5.92 18.67
CA THR A 27 11.61 -6.94 19.70
C THR A 27 12.33 -8.12 19.07
N VAL A 28 13.09 -8.86 19.87
CA VAL A 28 13.65 -10.15 19.41
C VAL A 28 12.49 -11.11 19.16
N HIS A 29 12.27 -11.48 17.89
CA HIS A 29 11.23 -12.42 17.50
C HIS A 29 11.77 -13.85 17.55
N ASP A 30 11.17 -14.70 18.37
CA ASP A 30 11.49 -16.12 18.42
C ASP A 30 10.73 -16.93 17.35
N VAL A 31 11.10 -18.19 17.16
CA VAL A 31 10.45 -19.07 16.17
C VAL A 31 8.94 -19.21 16.43
N ALA A 32 8.50 -19.11 17.68
CA ALA A 32 7.09 -19.17 18.04
C ALA A 32 6.31 -17.93 17.54
N ALA A 33 6.88 -16.73 17.69
CA ALA A 33 6.32 -15.48 17.18
C ALA A 33 6.16 -15.52 15.66
N TRP A 34 7.17 -16.02 14.94
CA TRP A 34 7.11 -16.19 13.48
C TRP A 34 5.99 -17.14 13.06
N ARG A 35 5.91 -18.34 13.67
CA ARG A 35 4.84 -19.31 13.40
C ARG A 35 3.45 -18.74 13.70
N SER A 36 3.34 -17.95 14.77
CA SER A 36 2.10 -17.28 15.15
C SER A 36 1.69 -16.22 14.12
N ALA A 37 2.63 -15.38 13.67
CA ALA A 37 2.38 -14.37 12.65
C ALA A 37 1.91 -14.99 11.32
N LEU A 38 2.54 -16.08 10.89
CA LEU A 38 2.13 -16.84 9.69
C LEU A 38 0.71 -17.40 9.83
N ARG A 39 0.42 -18.09 10.95
CA ARG A 39 -0.93 -18.62 11.21
C ARG A 39 -2.00 -17.52 11.25
N MET A 40 -1.67 -16.34 11.77
CA MET A 40 -2.60 -15.20 11.75
C MET A 40 -2.82 -14.69 10.32
N ALA A 41 -1.77 -14.63 9.51
CA ALA A 41 -1.85 -14.23 8.11
C ALA A 41 -2.68 -15.21 7.28
N ASP A 42 -2.56 -16.52 7.53
CA ASP A 42 -3.41 -17.56 6.91
C ASP A 42 -4.90 -17.35 7.21
N ASN A 43 -5.21 -16.84 8.42
CA ASN A 43 -6.56 -16.45 8.82
C ASN A 43 -6.98 -15.05 8.34
N GLY A 44 -6.15 -14.39 7.52
CA GLY A 44 -6.42 -13.09 6.91
C GLY A 44 -5.88 -11.87 7.68
N ASN A 45 -5.33 -12.04 8.88
CA ASN A 45 -4.72 -10.95 9.64
C ASN A 45 -3.21 -10.90 9.43
N ARG A 46 -2.77 -10.01 8.53
CA ARG A 46 -1.37 -9.87 8.14
C ARG A 46 -0.57 -8.86 8.97
N THR A 47 -1.17 -8.19 9.95
CA THR A 47 -0.49 -7.10 10.69
C THR A 47 0.82 -7.57 11.32
N LYS A 48 0.81 -8.69 12.05
CA LYS A 48 2.03 -9.25 12.67
C LYS A 48 3.05 -9.77 11.65
N LEU A 49 2.58 -10.28 10.52
CA LEU A 49 3.46 -10.71 9.43
C LEU A 49 4.20 -9.51 8.84
N TYR A 50 3.52 -8.37 8.71
CA TYR A 50 4.11 -7.14 8.19
C TYR A 50 5.02 -6.44 9.20
N ASP A 51 4.74 -6.53 10.50
CA ASP A 51 5.69 -6.12 11.53
C ASP A 51 7.01 -6.90 11.38
N LEU A 52 6.88 -8.21 11.20
CA LEU A 52 8.03 -9.08 11.00
C LEU A 52 8.80 -8.73 9.71
N TYR A 53 8.12 -8.51 8.59
CA TYR A 53 8.77 -8.08 7.34
C TYR A 53 9.52 -6.76 7.52
N SER A 54 8.93 -5.78 8.21
CA SER A 54 9.61 -4.50 8.46
C SER A 54 10.88 -4.65 9.31
N ASP A 55 10.94 -5.63 10.21
CA ASP A 55 12.14 -5.91 11.00
C ASP A 55 13.20 -6.64 10.18
N ILE A 56 12.83 -7.56 9.29
CA ILE A 56 13.78 -8.27 8.42
C ILE A 56 14.41 -7.31 7.41
N LEU A 57 13.66 -6.33 6.91
CA LEU A 57 14.17 -5.31 5.97
C LEU A 57 15.17 -4.32 6.62
N LEU A 58 15.46 -4.44 7.91
CA LEU A 58 16.61 -3.77 8.53
C LEU A 58 17.94 -4.46 8.14
N ASP A 59 17.91 -5.71 7.68
CA ASP A 59 19.08 -6.39 7.14
C ASP A 59 19.41 -5.84 5.74
N GLY A 60 20.60 -5.24 5.62
CA GLY A 60 21.00 -4.57 4.38
C GLY A 60 21.15 -5.51 3.19
N VAL A 61 21.42 -6.81 3.41
CA VAL A 61 21.59 -7.77 2.32
C VAL A 61 20.26 -8.06 1.62
N LEU A 62 19.19 -8.29 2.38
CA LEU A 62 17.87 -8.51 1.80
C LEU A 62 17.35 -7.24 1.12
N THR A 63 17.51 -6.09 1.77
CA THR A 63 17.04 -4.80 1.23
C THR A 63 17.74 -4.47 -0.08
N ASP A 64 19.08 -4.59 -0.14
CA ASP A 64 19.84 -4.41 -1.39
C ASP A 64 19.43 -5.39 -2.50
N ALA A 65 19.11 -6.65 -2.14
CA ALA A 65 18.63 -7.62 -3.11
C ALA A 65 17.22 -7.30 -3.65
N ILE A 66 16.35 -6.68 -2.84
CA ILE A 66 15.04 -6.20 -3.26
C ILE A 66 15.19 -4.98 -4.16
N ASP A 67 15.99 -4.00 -3.75
CA ASP A 67 16.23 -2.76 -4.49
C ASP A 67 16.76 -3.06 -5.89
N LYS A 68 17.77 -3.93 -6.02
CA LYS A 68 18.29 -4.38 -7.33
C LYS A 68 17.23 -4.97 -8.26
N ARG A 69 16.21 -5.65 -7.69
CA ARG A 69 15.13 -6.22 -8.49
C ARG A 69 14.10 -5.18 -8.91
N ILE A 70 13.91 -4.15 -8.09
CA ILE A 70 13.05 -3.01 -8.41
C ILE A 70 13.73 -2.18 -9.50
N ASP A 71 15.00 -1.82 -9.31
CA ASP A 71 15.79 -1.03 -10.25
C ASP A 71 15.87 -1.70 -11.62
N ALA A 72 16.13 -3.01 -11.66
CA ALA A 72 16.16 -3.75 -12.93
C ALA A 72 14.83 -3.74 -13.70
N VAL A 73 13.69 -3.51 -13.02
CA VAL A 73 12.38 -3.39 -13.66
C VAL A 73 12.09 -1.95 -14.06
N LYS A 74 12.53 -0.97 -13.25
CA LYS A 74 12.44 0.45 -13.58
C LYS A 74 13.30 0.84 -14.79
N ASP A 75 14.49 0.25 -14.90
CA ASP A 75 15.42 0.46 -16.01
C ASP A 75 14.99 -0.22 -17.32
N ALA A 76 13.90 -1.00 -17.31
CA ALA A 76 13.45 -1.71 -18.49
C ALA A 76 12.74 -0.77 -19.47
N ASP A 77 13.12 -0.83 -20.75
CA ASP A 77 12.45 -0.08 -21.81
C ASP A 77 10.98 -0.51 -21.93
N LEU A 78 10.07 0.42 -21.63
CA LEU A 78 8.63 0.24 -21.76
C LEU A 78 8.13 1.00 -22.99
N SER A 79 7.31 0.35 -23.81
CA SER A 79 6.63 0.99 -24.94
C SER A 79 5.12 0.80 -24.82
N PHE A 80 4.38 1.86 -25.13
CA PHE A 80 2.92 1.85 -25.11
C PHE A 80 2.38 2.24 -26.49
N THR A 81 1.58 1.34 -27.08
CA THR A 81 0.99 1.58 -28.40
C THR A 81 -0.50 1.24 -28.43
N ILE A 82 -1.26 1.99 -29.21
CA ILE A 82 -2.65 1.69 -29.59
C ILE A 82 -2.68 1.52 -31.10
N ASP A 83 -3.16 0.37 -31.60
CA ASP A 83 -3.16 0.05 -33.04
C ASP A 83 -1.78 0.21 -33.70
N ASN A 84 -0.70 -0.20 -33.02
CA ASN A 84 0.70 -0.03 -33.43
C ASN A 84 1.14 1.44 -33.63
N LYS A 85 0.43 2.39 -33.01
CA LYS A 85 0.82 3.80 -32.98
C LYS A 85 1.18 4.20 -31.57
N ASP A 86 2.28 4.94 -31.46
CA ASP A 86 2.69 5.58 -30.22
C ASP A 86 1.66 6.60 -29.77
N VAL A 87 1.54 6.74 -28.45
CA VAL A 87 0.61 7.66 -27.80
C VAL A 87 1.43 8.62 -26.94
N ASP A 88 1.69 9.82 -27.46
CA ASP A 88 2.57 10.82 -26.83
C ASP A 88 2.21 11.07 -25.36
N VAL A 89 0.92 11.22 -25.06
CA VAL A 89 0.42 11.46 -23.69
C VAL A 89 0.81 10.35 -22.71
N MET A 90 0.96 9.10 -23.19
CA MET A 90 1.40 7.99 -22.35
C MET A 90 2.90 8.00 -22.12
N TYR A 91 3.69 8.41 -23.10
CA TYR A 91 5.12 8.61 -22.92
C TYR A 91 5.41 9.78 -21.97
N ASP A 92 4.67 10.89 -22.10
CA ASP A 92 4.73 12.01 -21.15
C ASP A 92 4.44 11.56 -19.71
N LEU A 93 3.46 10.66 -19.53
CA LEU A 93 3.16 10.04 -18.23
C LEU A 93 4.27 9.10 -17.76
N MET A 94 4.77 8.24 -18.65
CA MET A 94 5.79 7.24 -18.33
C MET A 94 7.13 7.87 -17.92
N ASP A 95 7.44 9.04 -18.47
CA ASP A 95 8.65 9.81 -18.15
C ASP A 95 8.55 10.55 -16.79
N THR A 96 7.40 10.51 -16.11
CA THR A 96 7.24 11.12 -14.78
C THR A 96 7.90 10.29 -13.68
N VAL A 97 8.37 10.98 -12.64
CA VAL A 97 8.92 10.31 -11.44
C VAL A 97 7.85 9.49 -10.74
N GLU A 98 6.62 9.99 -10.70
CA GLU A 98 5.48 9.33 -10.08
C GLU A 98 5.15 7.98 -10.76
N PHE A 99 5.33 7.87 -12.07
CA PHE A 99 5.16 6.59 -12.77
C PHE A 99 6.26 5.59 -12.42
N GLU A 100 7.50 6.04 -12.32
CA GLU A 100 8.62 5.18 -11.90
C GLU A 100 8.44 4.70 -10.44
N GLU A 101 7.98 5.57 -9.55
CA GLU A 101 7.62 5.23 -8.18
C GLU A 101 6.45 4.22 -8.13
N LEU A 102 5.46 4.35 -9.01
CA LEU A 102 4.36 3.38 -9.14
C LEU A 102 4.89 1.99 -9.54
N ILE A 103 5.84 1.90 -10.48
CA ILE A 103 6.48 0.63 -10.84
C ILE A 103 7.14 0.00 -9.61
N GLY A 104 7.84 0.81 -8.79
CA GLY A 104 8.41 0.38 -7.53
C GLY A 104 7.37 -0.20 -6.57
N GLU A 105 6.23 0.47 -6.41
CA GLU A 105 5.15 0.03 -5.54
C GLU A 105 4.47 -1.27 -6.03
N ILE A 106 4.30 -1.42 -7.35
CA ILE A 106 3.84 -2.67 -7.99
C ILE A 106 4.81 -3.81 -7.71
N MET A 107 6.12 -3.56 -7.78
CA MET A 107 7.13 -4.55 -7.44
C MET A 107 7.07 -4.91 -5.95
N MET A 108 6.87 -3.92 -5.08
CA MET A 108 6.69 -4.14 -3.65
C MET A 108 5.44 -4.96 -3.32
N ALA A 109 4.38 -4.88 -4.12
CA ALA A 109 3.22 -5.77 -3.98
C ALA A 109 3.59 -7.25 -4.12
N LYS A 110 4.61 -7.62 -4.91
CA LYS A 110 5.08 -9.01 -5.02
C LYS A 110 5.79 -9.50 -3.76
N PHE A 111 6.52 -8.62 -3.06
CA PHE A 111 7.21 -8.96 -1.82
C PHE A 111 6.26 -8.99 -0.62
N TRP A 112 5.31 -8.05 -0.56
CA TRP A 112 4.38 -7.89 0.56
C TRP A 112 3.04 -8.62 0.37
N GLY A 113 2.79 -9.13 -0.84
CA GLY A 113 1.59 -9.85 -1.24
C GLY A 113 0.40 -8.98 -1.65
N ILE A 114 0.42 -7.68 -1.35
CA ILE A 114 -0.61 -6.72 -1.76
C ILE A 114 -0.08 -5.28 -1.73
N SER A 115 -0.58 -4.44 -2.64
CA SER A 115 -0.61 -2.98 -2.55
C SER A 115 -2.03 -2.51 -2.91
N VAL A 116 -2.39 -1.31 -2.46
CA VAL A 116 -3.59 -0.60 -2.90
C VAL A 116 -3.17 0.85 -3.06
N ASP A 117 -3.36 1.36 -4.27
CA ASP A 117 -2.86 2.67 -4.68
C ASP A 117 -4.05 3.52 -5.15
N GLU A 118 -4.14 4.74 -4.61
CA GLU A 118 -5.12 5.74 -5.03
C GLU A 118 -4.48 6.63 -6.09
N PHE A 119 -5.14 6.78 -7.24
CA PHE A 119 -4.67 7.59 -8.36
C PHE A 119 -5.44 8.90 -8.42
N ASP A 120 -4.69 10.00 -8.53
CA ASP A 120 -5.22 11.34 -8.68
C ASP A 120 -4.67 11.97 -9.97
N PHE A 121 -5.54 12.72 -10.64
CA PHE A 121 -5.24 13.47 -11.85
C PHE A 121 -5.75 14.89 -11.64
N ASP A 122 -4.82 15.80 -11.35
CA ASP A 122 -5.15 17.21 -11.13
C ASP A 122 -5.66 17.88 -12.43
N GLU A 123 -6.17 19.11 -12.34
CA GLU A 123 -6.65 19.89 -13.50
C GLU A 123 -5.57 20.03 -14.60
N ASP A 124 -4.30 20.05 -14.20
CA ASP A 124 -3.13 20.08 -15.09
C ASP A 124 -2.71 18.70 -15.62
N ARG A 125 -3.51 17.65 -15.39
CA ARG A 125 -3.22 16.24 -15.76
C ARG A 125 -1.92 15.69 -15.17
N THR A 126 -1.44 16.27 -14.07
CA THR A 126 -0.28 15.72 -13.37
C THR A 126 -0.73 14.44 -12.66
N PHE A 127 -0.14 13.32 -13.05
CA PHE A 127 -0.37 12.04 -12.40
C PHE A 127 0.26 12.03 -11.02
N ARG A 128 -0.53 11.63 -10.01
CA ARG A 128 -0.03 11.34 -8.68
C ARG A 128 -0.64 10.04 -8.19
N PHE A 129 0.09 9.33 -7.35
CA PHE A 129 -0.48 8.22 -6.62
C PHE A 129 -0.14 8.29 -5.13
N THR A 130 -1.01 7.71 -4.32
CA THR A 130 -0.77 7.50 -2.90
C THR A 130 -0.98 6.03 -2.56
N SER A 131 0.07 5.37 -2.08
CA SER A 131 -0.03 3.99 -1.58
C SER A 131 -0.64 3.95 -0.19
N ILE A 132 -1.66 3.11 -0.02
CA ILE A 132 -2.29 2.86 1.27
C ILE A 132 -1.41 1.92 2.10
N ASN A 133 -1.22 2.27 3.39
CA ASN A 133 -0.42 1.44 4.28
C ASN A 133 -0.94 -0.01 4.32
N ARG A 134 -0.08 -0.94 3.90
CA ARG A 134 -0.39 -2.38 3.75
C ARG A 134 -0.93 -3.03 5.02
N LYS A 135 -0.52 -2.58 6.22
CA LYS A 135 -1.04 -3.08 7.49
C LYS A 135 -2.55 -2.86 7.67
N HIS A 136 -3.09 -1.84 7.01
CA HIS A 136 -4.50 -1.44 7.08
C HIS A 136 -5.35 -2.02 5.95
N ILE A 137 -4.74 -2.69 4.96
CA ILE A 137 -5.47 -3.30 3.86
C ILE A 137 -6.17 -4.58 4.35
N ARG A 138 -7.45 -4.72 4.00
CA ARG A 138 -8.29 -5.89 4.26
C ARG A 138 -8.93 -6.33 2.94
N PRO A 139 -8.43 -7.40 2.30
CA PRO A 139 -8.95 -7.87 1.00
C PRO A 139 -10.33 -8.55 1.07
N LYS A 140 -10.85 -8.77 2.28
CA LYS A 140 -12.13 -9.42 2.57
C LYS A 140 -12.95 -8.51 3.47
#